data_AF-A0A844GEE7-F1
#
_entry.id   AF-A0A844GEE7-F1
#
_cell.length_a   1.000
_cell.length_b   1.000
_cell.length_c   1.000
_cell.angle_alpha   90.00
_cell.angle_beta   90.00
_cell.angle_gamma   90.00
#
_symmetry.space_group_name_H-M   'P 1'
#
loop_
_entity.id
_entity.type
_entity.pdbx_description
1 polymer ?
#
loop_
_entity_poly.entity_id
_entity_poly.type
_entity_poly.pdbx_seq_one_letter_code
_entity_poly.pdbx_strand_id
1 'polypeptide(L)' 'MKLLHLDSSILGQNSVSRLLTAALVEAVRQRHADVNVTYHDRPPSRSPTCPVKSLAPTSRRKPNGTTPSAVKAR' A
#
# COMPACT_ATOMS: atom_id res chain seq x y z
N MET A 1 18.39 -3.45 -11.11
CA MET A 1 16.98 -3.64 -10.65
C MET A 1 16.79 -3.00 -9.28
N LYS A 2 15.62 -2.45 -8.95
CA LYS A 2 15.34 -1.87 -7.61
C LYS A 2 14.56 -2.86 -6.75
N LEU A 3 15.07 -3.17 -5.56
CA LEU A 3 14.46 -4.11 -4.61
C LEU A 3 14.15 -3.37 -3.31
N LEU A 4 12.88 -3.36 -2.90
CA LEU A 4 12.46 -2.82 -1.61
C LEU A 4 12.23 -3.99 -0.65
N HIS A 5 13.06 -4.06 0.38
CA HIS A 5 12.92 -5.05 1.43
C HIS A 5 12.12 -4.45 2.58
N LEU A 6 10.91 -4.97 2.79
CA LEU A 6 9.97 -4.51 3.81
C LEU A 6 9.89 -5.54 4.94
N ASP A 7 10.35 -5.14 6.12
CA ASP A 7 10.20 -5.94 7.34
C ASP A 7 9.18 -5.27 8.27
N SER A 8 8.22 -6.06 8.77
CA SER A 8 7.21 -5.61 9.74
C SER A 8 7.16 -6.48 10.99
N SER A 9 8.25 -7.20 11.27
CA SER A 9 8.32 -8.07 12.45
C SER A 9 8.72 -7.29 13.70
N ILE A 10 7.90 -7.40 14.74
CA ILE A 10 8.15 -6.77 16.04
C ILE A 10 9.26 -7.47 16.85
N LEU A 11 9.60 -8.72 16.48
CA LEU A 11 10.53 -9.56 17.22
C LEU A 11 12.01 -9.25 16.92
N GLY A 12 12.30 -8.30 16.04
CA GLY A 12 13.66 -7.92 15.66
C GLY A 12 14.49 -9.14 15.21
N GLN A 13 15.62 -9.35 15.88
CA GLN A 13 16.58 -10.43 15.60
C GLN A 13 16.05 -11.83 15.91
N ASN A 14 14.99 -11.95 16.72
CA ASN A 14 14.34 -13.24 17.02
C ASN A 14 13.25 -13.61 15.98
N SER A 15 13.10 -12.81 14.93
CA SER A 15 12.13 -13.07 13.87
C SER A 15 12.68 -14.03 12.83
N VAL A 16 12.12 -15.25 12.80
CA VAL A 16 12.44 -16.25 11.75
C VAL A 16 12.12 -15.70 10.36
N SER A 17 11.03 -14.95 10.21
CA SER A 17 10.66 -14.33 8.93
C SER A 17 11.69 -13.31 8.46
N ARG A 18 12.23 -12.48 9.36
CA ARG A 18 13.30 -11.52 9.02
C ARG A 18 14.56 -12.23 8.54
N LEU A 19 14.98 -13.28 9.26
CA LEU A 19 16.16 -14.08 8.88
C LEU A 19 16.00 -14.71 7.49
N LEU A 20 14.82 -15.29 7.22
CA LEU A 20 14.54 -15.93 5.94
C LEU A 20 14.54 -14.92 4.78
N THR A 21 13.93 -13.76 4.99
CA THR A 21 13.82 -12.72 3.96
C THR A 21 15.17 -12.04 3.70
N ALA A 22 16.00 -11.88 4.73
CA ALA A 22 17.37 -11.38 4.59
C ALA A 22 18.24 -12.34 3.76
N ALA A 23 18.16 -13.65 4.02
CA ALA A 23 18.87 -14.66 3.23
C ALA A 23 18.43 -14.65 1.75
N LEU A 24 17.13 -14.42 1.49
CA LEU A 24 16.62 -14.29 0.12
C LEU A 24 17.18 -13.05 -0.59
N VAL A 25 17.25 -11.90 0.08
CA VAL A 25 17.82 -10.67 -0.49
C VAL A 25 19.29 -10.85 -0.85
N GLU A 26 20.06 -11.52 0.01
CA GLU A 26 21.46 -11.83 -0.27
C GLU A 26 21.62 -12.76 -1.48
N ALA A 27 20.78 -13.79 -1.61
CA ALA A 27 20.77 -14.63 -2.80
C ALA A 27 20.42 -13.84 -4.08
N VAL A 28 19.49 -12.88 -4.00
CA VAL A 28 19.13 -12.01 -5.13
C VAL A 28 20.27 -11.07 -5.51
N ARG A 29 20.99 -10.51 -4.53
CA ARG A 29 22.17 -9.67 -4.75
C ARG A 29 23.30 -10.44 -5.43
N GLN A 30 23.54 -11.68 -5.01
CA GLN A 30 24.56 -12.54 -5.62
C GLN A 30 24.23 -12.89 -7.08
N ARG A 31 22.94 -13.07 -7.39
CA ARG A 31 22.49 -13.40 -8.75
C ARG A 31 22.43 -12.19 -9.68
N HIS A 32 22.29 -10.99 -9.13
CA HIS A 32 22.13 -9.75 -9.87
C HIS A 32 22.96 -8.63 -9.26
N ALA A 33 24.18 -8.43 -9.79
CA ALA A 33 25.14 -7.43 -9.29
C ALA A 33 24.63 -5.97 -9.34
N ASP A 34 23.63 -5.67 -10.19
CA ASP A 34 23.02 -4.34 -10.33
C ASP A 34 21.73 -4.18 -9.48
N VAL A 35 21.60 -4.92 -8.38
CA VAL A 35 20.42 -4.79 -7.50
C VAL A 35 20.64 -3.70 -6.46
N ASN A 36 19.89 -2.61 -6.58
CA ASN A 36 19.80 -1.57 -5.56
C ASN A 36 18.75 -1.98 -4.52
N VAL A 37 19.20 -2.34 -3.32
CA VAL A 37 18.33 -2.76 -2.22
C VAL A 37 18.07 -1.60 -1.29
N THR A 38 16.81 -1.24 -1.11
CA THR A 38 16.35 -0.31 -0.08
C THR A 38 15.74 -1.11 1.06
N TYR A 39 16.30 -0.98 2.26
CA TYR A 39 15.76 -1.61 3.47
C TYR A 39 14.77 -0.66 4.15
N HIS A 40 13.57 -1.15 4.47
CA HIS A 40 12.55 -0.38 5.19
C HIS A 40 11.98 -1.25 6.31
N ASP A 41 12.42 -0.95 7.53
CA ASP A 41 11.85 -1.51 8.75
C ASP A 41 10.74 -0.59 9.22
N ARG A 42 9.55 -1.15 9.49
CA ARG A 42 8.45 -0.39 10.08
C ARG A 42 8.49 -0.57 11.60
N PRO A 43 9.04 0.38 12.37
CA PRO A 43 8.83 0.38 13.81
C PRO A 43 7.33 0.48 14.11
N PRO A 44 6.87 0.11 15.32
CA PRO A 44 5.53 0.42 15.80
C PRO A 44 5.41 1.93 16.05
N SER A 45 5.59 2.74 15.00
CA SER A 45 5.17 4.12 14.99
C SER A 45 3.66 4.09 14.87
N ARG A 46 2.99 4.90 15.70
CA ARG A 46 1.57 5.19 15.55
C ARG A 46 1.38 5.82 14.17
N SER A 47 1.17 4.99 13.15
CA SER A 47 0.74 5.50 11.85
C SER A 47 -0.55 6.26 12.10
N PRO A 48 -0.75 7.45 11.51
CA PRO A 48 -1.98 8.17 11.67
C PRO A 48 -3.12 7.23 11.25
N THR A 49 -3.93 6.81 12.23
CA THR A 49 -5.18 6.11 11.96
C THR A 49 -5.90 6.97 10.94
N CYS A 50 -6.28 6.39 9.80
CA CYS A 50 -6.96 7.12 8.73
C CYS A 50 -8.09 7.94 9.37
N PRO A 51 -7.97 9.28 9.46
CA PRO A 51 -8.98 10.06 10.13
C PRO A 51 -10.25 9.97 9.28
N VAL A 52 -11.42 9.95 9.93
CA VAL A 52 -12.72 10.02 9.23
C VAL A 52 -12.79 11.21 8.25
N LYS A 53 -12.00 12.26 8.47
CA LYS A 53 -11.84 13.41 7.55
C LYS A 53 -11.23 13.05 6.19
N SER A 54 -10.43 11.98 6.12
CA SER A 54 -9.90 11.44 4.86
C SER A 54 -10.99 10.72 4.04
N LEU A 55 -12.11 10.36 4.66
CA LEU A 55 -13.31 9.87 3.98
C LEU A 55 -14.11 11.08 3.47
N ALA A 56 -13.54 11.83 2.53
CA ALA A 56 -14.33 12.83 1.81
C ALA A 56 -15.39 12.11 0.97
N PRO A 57 -16.67 12.52 0.99
CA PRO A 57 -17.67 12.02 0.05
C PRO A 57 -17.43 12.67 -1.34
N THR A 58 -16.30 12.38 -1.98
CA THR A 58 -15.93 12.91 -3.30
C THR A 58 -16.42 12.04 -4.46
N SER A 59 -17.49 11.28 -4.24
CA SER A 59 -18.27 10.71 -5.34
C SER A 59 -19.75 11.05 -5.19
N ARG A 60 -20.09 12.34 -5.30
CA ARG A 60 -21.40 12.68 -5.87
C ARG A 60 -21.33 12.31 -7.35
N ARG A 61 -21.77 11.09 -7.68
CA ARG A 61 -22.06 10.68 -9.05
C ARG A 61 -23.07 11.72 -9.58
N LYS A 62 -22.65 12.61 -10.49
CA LYS A 62 -23.61 13.54 -11.13
C LYS A 62 -24.69 12.69 -11.80
N PRO A 63 -25.99 13.00 -11.60
CA PRO A 63 -27.03 12.39 -12.41
C PRO A 63 -26.81 12.89 -13.84
N ASN A 64 -26.43 11.98 -14.72
CA ASN A 64 -26.33 12.26 -16.14
C ASN A 64 -27.74 12.59 -16.62
N GLY A 65 -27.94 13.83 -17.09
CA GLY A 65 -29.23 14.31 -17.54
C GLY A 65 -29.74 13.50 -18.72
N THR A 66 -30.98 13.05 -18.62
CA THR A 66 -31.84 12.81 -19.79
C THR A 66 -33.27 13.02 -19.34
N THR A 67 -33.72 14.26 -19.31
CA THR A 67 -35.13 14.53 -19.58
C THR A 67 -35.33 14.35 -21.09
N PRO A 68 -36.31 13.53 -21.48
CA PRO A 68 -37.24 14.04 -22.46
C PRO A 68 -38.69 13.84 -22.01
N SER A 69 -39.47 14.88 -22.29
CA SER A 69 -40.85 14.79 -22.77
C SER A 69 -41.96 14.28 -21.83
N ALA A 70 -42.75 15.26 -21.38
CA ALA A 70 -44.21 15.28 -21.37
C ALA A 70 -45.00 13.97 -21.12
N VAL A 71 -45.69 13.92 -19.97
CA VAL A 71 -47.09 13.44 -19.93
C VAL A 71 -47.91 14.43 -19.10
N LYS A 72 -48.74 15.17 -19.82
CA LYS A 72 -49.86 15.97 -19.32
C LYS A 72 -51.03 15.03 -19.04
N ALA A 73 -51.54 15.00 -17.81
CA ALA A 73 -52.90 14.59 -17.41
C ALA A 73 -52.93 14.61 -15.86
N ARG A 74 -53.92 15.13 -15.15
CA ARG A 74 -55.19 15.75 -15.48
C ARG A 74 -55.64 16.49 -14.23
#